data_AF-A0A1W6DU50-F1
#
_entry.id   AF-A0A1W6DU50-F1
#
_cell.length_a   1.000
_cell.length_b   1.000
_cell.length_c   1.000
_cell.angle_alpha   90.00
_cell.angle_beta   90.00
_cell.angle_gamma   90.00
#
_symmetry.space_group_name_H-M   'P 1'
#
loop_
_entity.id
_entity.type
_entity.pdbx_description
1 polymer ?
#
loop_
_entity_poly.entity_id
_entity_poly.type
_entity_poly.pdbx_seq_one_letter_code
_entity_poly.pdbx_strand_id
1 'polypeptide(L)'
;MTDRTLLDPRPQRARDARPVRAVDEGPQEDDDPGALRDEVARVVAIEDDDRYRTEVSTLLAAHATQWRRIAARLCRTNSVPAAQHLDDVAAIVVETAWEMLERSRRDPAYLRSMRSFLAIVVYTARPRVRSFLDHATAPASGMVAAQRRRRELARTRSELAALRGAAPSVEEAVRATNERLGAHRADVVRQGMVVTEADELVLRGALSFDEALDSARTTDAHADCVLHAVEVPALVRSVVDAAHAEDPARGRVAALWMSEAYGGGGPLPGHDTVVWIARTLGLPRHRTVAHIDRVRELAAQHLRDVGIVLDAVDSV
;
A
#
# COMPACT_ATOMS: atom_id res chain seq x y z
N MET A 1 36.56 49.18 16.48
CA MET A 1 36.34 49.27 15.02
C MET A 1 36.97 48.00 14.43
N THR A 2 36.20 46.91 14.28
CA THR A 2 35.59 46.45 13.00
C THR A 2 36.65 46.35 11.90
N ASP A 3 36.95 45.17 11.33
CA ASP A 3 35.95 44.41 10.57
C ASP A 3 36.26 42.91 10.36
N ARG A 4 35.19 42.14 10.17
CA ARG A 4 35.10 40.72 9.79
C ARG A 4 35.08 40.62 8.26
N THR A 5 35.79 39.69 7.65
CA THR A 5 35.41 39.12 6.33
C THR A 5 36.09 37.76 6.16
N LEU A 6 35.42 36.67 6.57
CA LEU A 6 34.69 35.72 5.72
C LEU A 6 35.60 34.70 5.03
N LEU A 7 35.73 33.54 5.69
CA LEU A 7 36.05 32.25 5.07
C LEU A 7 34.93 31.89 4.11
N ASP A 8 35.25 31.75 2.82
CA ASP A 8 34.38 31.15 1.80
C ASP A 8 34.88 29.72 1.53
N PRO A 9 34.24 28.66 2.05
CA PRO A 9 34.49 27.30 1.61
C PRO A 9 33.39 26.90 0.62
N ARG A 10 33.52 27.29 -0.65
CA ARG A 10 32.79 26.62 -1.73
C ARG A 10 33.58 25.39 -2.17
N PRO A 11 33.12 24.16 -1.89
CA PRO A 11 33.69 22.99 -2.53
C PRO A 11 33.33 23.00 -4.02
N GLN A 12 34.35 22.81 -4.85
CA GLN A 12 34.29 22.68 -6.30
C GLN A 12 33.18 21.69 -6.69
N ARG A 13 32.13 22.20 -7.33
CA ARG A 13 31.18 21.37 -8.05
C ARG A 13 31.74 20.96 -9.40
N ALA A 14 31.48 19.69 -9.73
CA ALA A 14 31.45 19.10 -11.05
C ALA A 14 32.81 18.85 -11.72
N ARG A 15 33.25 17.59 -11.69
CA ARG A 15 33.33 16.73 -12.87
C ARG A 15 33.58 15.28 -12.43
N ASP A 16 33.07 14.34 -13.22
CA ASP A 16 33.24 12.90 -13.11
C ASP A 16 32.16 12.11 -12.34
N ALA A 17 30.89 12.34 -12.68
CA ALA A 17 29.91 11.25 -12.66
C ALA A 17 29.77 10.74 -14.11
N ARG A 18 30.42 9.61 -14.42
CA ARG A 18 30.11 8.83 -15.62
C ARG A 18 28.64 8.43 -15.56
N PRO A 19 27.85 8.57 -16.64
CA PRO A 19 26.50 8.03 -16.65
C PRO A 19 26.61 6.51 -16.51
N VAL A 20 26.08 5.99 -15.41
CA VAL A 20 25.83 4.55 -15.27
C VAL A 20 24.86 4.22 -16.38
N ARG A 21 25.32 3.44 -17.37
CA ARG A 21 24.44 2.88 -18.39
C ARG A 21 23.37 2.08 -17.64
N ALA A 22 22.13 2.54 -17.74
CA ALA A 22 20.97 1.73 -17.42
C ALA A 22 21.15 0.39 -18.15
N VAL A 23 20.97 -0.71 -17.42
CA VAL A 23 20.90 -2.02 -18.01
C VAL A 23 19.75 -1.96 -19.01
N ASP A 24 20.08 -2.16 -20.27
CA ASP A 24 19.13 -2.23 -21.39
C ASP A 24 18.30 -3.50 -21.20
N GLU A 25 17.26 -3.40 -20.37
CA GLU A 25 16.18 -4.39 -20.35
C GLU A 25 15.45 -4.23 -21.69
N GLY A 26 15.63 -5.23 -22.55
CA GLY A 26 15.06 -5.25 -23.90
C GLY A 26 13.54 -5.05 -23.92
N PRO A 27 12.95 -4.97 -25.13
CA PRO A 27 11.57 -4.53 -25.32
C PRO A 27 10.61 -5.31 -24.40
N GLN A 28 9.94 -4.59 -23.51
CA GLN A 28 8.86 -5.12 -22.67
C GLN A 28 7.75 -5.59 -23.63
N GLU A 29 7.56 -6.90 -23.74
CA GLU A 29 6.32 -7.44 -24.32
C GLU A 29 5.16 -6.87 -23.50
N ASP A 30 4.27 -6.18 -24.19
CA ASP A 30 3.07 -5.55 -23.65
C ASP A 30 2.30 -6.54 -22.74
N ASP A 31 2.39 -6.32 -21.42
CA ASP A 31 1.65 -7.05 -20.40
C ASP A 31 0.14 -6.70 -20.52
N ASP A 32 -0.58 -7.26 -21.51
CA ASP A 32 -2.02 -7.08 -21.65
C ASP A 32 -2.76 -7.77 -20.47
N PRO A 33 -3.39 -7.01 -19.55
CA PRO A 33 -4.12 -7.59 -18.42
C PRO A 33 -5.33 -8.44 -18.84
N GLY A 34 -5.81 -8.31 -20.08
CA GLY A 34 -6.84 -9.17 -20.68
C GLY A 34 -6.32 -10.58 -20.99
N ALA A 35 -5.08 -10.71 -21.48
CA ALA A 35 -4.50 -11.97 -21.92
C ALA A 35 -4.40 -13.02 -20.79
N LEU A 36 -3.94 -12.63 -19.59
CA LEU A 36 -3.87 -13.54 -18.45
C LEU A 36 -5.27 -13.97 -17.98
N ARG A 37 -6.26 -13.08 -18.02
CA ARG A 37 -7.62 -13.43 -17.60
C ARG A 37 -8.20 -14.52 -18.50
N ASP A 38 -7.98 -14.41 -19.81
CA ASP A 38 -8.43 -15.40 -20.78
C ASP A 38 -7.69 -16.73 -20.62
N GLU A 39 -6.41 -16.69 -20.30
CA GLU A 39 -5.62 -17.88 -19.97
C GLU A 39 -6.12 -18.57 -18.69
N VAL A 40 -6.38 -17.80 -17.64
CA VAL A 40 -7.02 -18.29 -16.43
C VAL A 40 -8.38 -18.93 -16.74
N ALA A 41 -9.19 -18.31 -17.59
CA ALA A 41 -10.49 -18.88 -17.99
C ALA A 41 -10.34 -20.23 -18.71
N ARG A 42 -9.33 -20.38 -19.58
CA ARG A 42 -9.01 -21.66 -20.24
C ARG A 42 -8.61 -22.74 -19.24
N VAL A 43 -7.72 -22.42 -18.30
CA VAL A 43 -7.25 -23.37 -17.28
C VAL A 43 -8.37 -23.77 -16.33
N VAL A 44 -9.20 -22.82 -15.89
CA VAL A 44 -10.32 -23.06 -14.97
C VAL A 44 -11.41 -23.95 -15.59
N ALA A 45 -11.55 -23.94 -16.92
CA ALA A 45 -12.50 -24.79 -17.64
C ALA A 45 -12.09 -26.27 -17.76
N ILE A 46 -10.89 -26.65 -17.29
CA ILE A 46 -10.41 -28.03 -17.34
C ILE A 46 -11.18 -28.88 -16.31
N GLU A 47 -11.86 -29.91 -16.81
CA GLU A 47 -12.65 -30.83 -15.99
C GLU A 47 -11.78 -31.89 -15.29
N ASP A 48 -10.72 -32.37 -15.95
CA ASP A 48 -9.81 -33.37 -15.40
C ASP A 48 -8.93 -32.78 -14.28
N ASP A 49 -8.97 -33.38 -13.09
CA ASP A 49 -8.30 -32.87 -11.90
C ASP A 49 -6.77 -32.87 -11.99
N ASP A 50 -6.18 -33.92 -12.56
CA ASP A 50 -4.72 -34.06 -12.62
C ASP A 50 -4.14 -33.16 -13.70
N ARG A 51 -4.84 -33.05 -14.84
CA ARG A 51 -4.53 -32.07 -15.87
C ARG A 51 -4.70 -30.64 -15.35
N TYR A 52 -5.78 -30.35 -14.63
CA TYR A 52 -6.00 -29.03 -14.04
C TYR A 52 -4.85 -28.62 -13.12
N ARG A 53 -4.43 -29.48 -12.20
CA ARG A 53 -3.30 -29.18 -11.29
C ARG A 53 -2.00 -28.93 -12.05
N THR A 54 -1.74 -29.72 -13.09
CA THR A 54 -0.54 -29.57 -13.94
C THR A 54 -0.54 -28.22 -14.67
N GLU A 55 -1.69 -27.85 -15.25
CA GLU A 55 -1.86 -26.61 -16.01
C GLU A 55 -1.83 -25.37 -15.10
N VAL A 56 -2.42 -25.44 -13.90
CA VAL A 56 -2.27 -24.38 -12.89
C VAL A 56 -0.81 -24.20 -12.49
N SER A 57 -0.09 -25.29 -12.25
CA SER A 57 1.33 -25.23 -11.87
C SER A 57 2.17 -24.61 -12.99
N THR A 58 1.87 -24.97 -14.25
CA THR A 58 2.53 -24.43 -15.45
C THR A 58 2.24 -22.94 -15.62
N LEU A 59 0.98 -22.52 -15.47
CA LEU A 59 0.58 -21.11 -15.52
C LEU A 59 1.29 -20.30 -14.45
N LEU A 60 1.29 -20.77 -13.21
CA LEU A 60 1.95 -20.03 -12.11
C LEU A 60 3.46 -19.92 -12.33
N ALA A 61 4.10 -20.96 -12.88
CA ALA A 61 5.52 -20.94 -13.23
C ALA A 61 5.81 -19.98 -14.40
N ALA A 62 4.99 -19.98 -15.44
CA ALA A 62 5.12 -19.09 -16.60
C ALA A 62 5.06 -17.60 -16.20
N HIS A 63 4.24 -17.28 -15.18
CA HIS A 63 4.07 -15.92 -14.67
C HIS A 63 4.93 -15.60 -13.42
N ALA A 64 5.97 -16.39 -13.13
CA ALA A 64 6.82 -16.23 -11.94
C ALA A 64 7.37 -14.80 -11.77
N THR A 65 7.79 -14.16 -12.86
CA THR A 65 8.28 -12.77 -12.84
C THR A 65 7.21 -11.78 -12.38
N GLN A 66 5.96 -11.94 -12.83
CA GLN A 66 4.85 -11.07 -12.43
C GLN A 66 4.53 -11.25 -10.94
N TRP A 67 4.51 -12.49 -10.43
CA TRP A 67 4.30 -12.77 -9.01
C TRP A 67 5.40 -12.16 -8.14
N ARG A 68 6.65 -12.26 -8.58
CA ARG A 68 7.81 -11.67 -7.89
C ARG A 68 7.76 -10.13 -7.89
N ARG A 69 7.31 -9.50 -8.98
CA ARG A 69 7.06 -8.05 -9.05
C ARG A 69 5.98 -7.62 -8.05
N ILE A 70 4.87 -8.36 -7.97
CA ILE A 70 3.80 -8.12 -6.98
C ILE A 70 4.34 -8.26 -5.57
N ALA A 71 5.10 -9.32 -5.29
CA ALA A 71 5.70 -9.55 -3.98
C ALA A 71 6.63 -8.42 -3.56
N ALA A 72 7.54 -7.99 -4.45
CA ALA A 72 8.42 -6.86 -4.21
C ALA A 72 7.61 -5.57 -3.91
N ARG A 73 6.51 -5.33 -4.62
CA ARG A 73 5.60 -4.21 -4.33
C ARG A 73 4.96 -4.31 -2.95
N LEU A 74 4.56 -5.51 -2.53
CA LEU A 74 3.98 -5.73 -1.21
C LEU A 74 5.03 -5.59 -0.09
N CYS A 75 6.28 -6.03 -0.29
CA CYS A 75 7.39 -5.74 0.62
C CYS A 75 7.58 -4.23 0.79
N ARG A 76 7.62 -3.48 -0.32
CA ARG A 76 7.75 -2.00 -0.31
C ARG A 76 6.59 -1.33 0.42
N THR A 77 5.36 -1.75 0.13
CA THR A 77 4.15 -1.20 0.77
C THR A 77 4.17 -1.40 2.30
N ASN A 78 4.79 -2.47 2.77
CA ASN A 78 4.95 -2.75 4.20
C ASN A 78 6.28 -2.26 4.77
N SER A 79 7.11 -1.58 3.97
CA SER A 79 8.43 -1.06 4.37
C SER A 79 9.35 -2.12 4.98
N VAL A 80 9.40 -3.32 4.39
CA VAL A 80 10.28 -4.41 4.83
C VAL A 80 11.34 -4.74 3.77
N PRO A 81 12.55 -5.19 4.17
CA PRO A 81 13.62 -5.52 3.23
C PRO A 81 13.25 -6.68 2.30
N ALA A 82 13.26 -6.43 0.98
CA ALA A 82 13.00 -7.47 -0.01
C ALA A 82 14.03 -8.61 0.07
N ALA A 83 15.30 -8.30 0.36
CA ALA A 83 16.35 -9.31 0.52
C ALA A 83 16.04 -10.38 1.57
N GLN A 84 15.22 -10.05 2.58
CA GLN A 84 14.86 -10.96 3.67
C GLN A 84 13.50 -11.64 3.46
N HIS A 85 12.56 -10.98 2.79
CA HIS A 85 11.16 -11.41 2.78
C HIS A 85 10.60 -11.70 1.38
N LEU A 86 11.33 -11.42 0.30
CA LEU A 86 10.78 -11.48 -1.06
C LEU A 86 10.30 -12.89 -1.42
N ASP A 87 11.05 -13.93 -1.06
CA ASP A 87 10.69 -15.31 -1.41
C ASP A 87 9.46 -15.79 -0.63
N ASP A 88 9.36 -15.48 0.68
CA ASP A 88 8.18 -15.79 1.48
C ASP A 88 6.93 -15.04 1.01
N VAL A 89 7.09 -13.75 0.70
CA VAL A 89 6.00 -12.92 0.19
C VAL A 89 5.57 -13.39 -1.21
N ALA A 90 6.51 -13.81 -2.05
CA ALA A 90 6.20 -14.40 -3.35
C ALA A 90 5.42 -15.72 -3.20
N ALA A 91 5.80 -16.57 -2.25
CA ALA A 91 5.06 -17.80 -1.95
C ALA A 91 3.61 -17.49 -1.55
N ILE A 92 3.36 -16.50 -0.68
CA ILE A 92 2.01 -16.09 -0.29
C ILE A 92 1.20 -15.56 -1.49
N VAL A 93 1.83 -14.81 -2.39
CA VAL A 93 1.17 -14.31 -3.61
C VAL A 93 0.76 -15.46 -4.54
N VAL A 94 1.67 -16.42 -4.76
CA VAL A 94 1.41 -17.60 -5.60
C VAL A 94 0.34 -18.49 -4.98
N GLU A 95 0.39 -18.75 -3.67
CA GLU A 95 -0.63 -19.49 -2.94
C GLU A 95 -2.01 -18.81 -3.07
N THR A 96 -2.04 -17.48 -2.96
CA THR A 96 -3.28 -16.71 -3.15
C THR A 96 -3.83 -16.86 -4.57
N ALA A 97 -2.97 -16.83 -5.59
CA ALA A 97 -3.38 -17.05 -6.97
C ALA A 97 -3.93 -18.47 -7.17
N TRP A 98 -3.27 -19.50 -6.59
CA TRP A 98 -3.73 -20.89 -6.62
C TRP A 98 -5.14 -21.03 -6.04
N GLU A 99 -5.37 -20.54 -4.82
CA GLU A 99 -6.69 -20.63 -4.17
C GLU A 99 -7.78 -19.90 -4.96
N MET A 100 -7.44 -18.77 -5.59
CA MET A 100 -8.37 -18.04 -6.45
C MET A 100 -8.74 -18.84 -7.70
N LEU A 101 -7.80 -19.59 -8.28
CA LEU A 101 -8.07 -20.50 -9.41
C LEU A 101 -9.01 -21.63 -8.98
N GLU A 102 -8.74 -22.26 -7.82
CA GLU A 102 -9.63 -23.30 -7.30
C GLU A 102 -11.04 -22.78 -7.00
N ARG A 103 -11.15 -21.58 -6.43
CA ARG A 103 -12.43 -20.93 -6.19
C ARG A 103 -13.16 -20.64 -7.51
N SER A 104 -12.43 -20.17 -8.51
CA SER A 104 -12.98 -19.89 -9.85
C SER A 104 -13.49 -21.15 -10.56
N ARG A 105 -12.85 -22.30 -10.31
CA ARG A 105 -13.32 -23.60 -10.82
C ARG A 105 -14.61 -24.05 -10.16
N ARG A 106 -14.74 -23.85 -8.83
CA ARG A 106 -15.97 -24.16 -8.08
C ARG A 106 -17.11 -23.18 -8.38
N ASP A 107 -16.78 -21.92 -8.64
CA ASP A 107 -17.72 -20.84 -8.95
C ASP A 107 -17.23 -20.00 -10.16
N PRO A 108 -17.63 -20.37 -11.39
CA PRO A 108 -17.26 -19.62 -12.58
C PRO A 108 -17.80 -18.17 -12.61
N ALA A 109 -18.83 -17.84 -11.82
CA ALA A 109 -19.32 -16.47 -11.74
C ALA A 109 -18.31 -15.54 -11.04
N TYR A 110 -17.52 -16.08 -10.11
CA TYR A 110 -16.44 -15.37 -9.44
C TYR A 110 -15.43 -14.80 -10.44
N LEU A 111 -14.92 -15.62 -11.38
CA LEU A 111 -13.97 -15.17 -12.40
C LEU A 111 -14.59 -14.16 -13.39
N ARG A 112 -15.85 -14.36 -13.79
CA ARG A 112 -16.56 -13.43 -14.69
C ARG A 112 -16.71 -12.04 -14.09
N SER A 113 -16.82 -11.94 -12.77
CA SER A 113 -16.93 -10.66 -12.06
C SER A 113 -15.62 -9.86 -12.01
N MET A 114 -14.47 -10.48 -12.30
CA MET A 114 -13.16 -9.83 -12.24
C MET A 114 -12.85 -9.14 -13.55
N ARG A 115 -12.46 -7.86 -13.50
CA ARG A 115 -11.89 -7.14 -14.65
C ARG A 115 -10.43 -7.54 -14.91
N SER A 116 -9.67 -7.80 -13.85
CA SER A 116 -8.26 -8.21 -13.92
C SER A 116 -7.98 -9.24 -12.82
N PHE A 117 -7.47 -10.40 -13.20
CA PHE A 117 -7.11 -11.45 -12.25
C PHE A 117 -5.95 -10.99 -11.35
N LEU A 118 -4.90 -10.38 -11.94
CA LEU A 118 -3.75 -9.84 -11.21
C LEU A 118 -4.17 -8.84 -10.13
N ALA A 119 -5.04 -7.88 -10.46
CA ALA A 119 -5.47 -6.87 -9.51
C ALA A 119 -6.17 -7.47 -8.29
N ILE A 120 -6.99 -8.51 -8.49
CA ILE A 120 -7.67 -9.21 -7.41
C ILE A 120 -6.68 -10.06 -6.60
N VAL A 121 -5.68 -10.69 -7.23
CA VAL A 121 -4.60 -11.39 -6.51
C VAL A 121 -3.86 -10.43 -5.58
N VAL A 122 -3.44 -9.25 -6.07
CA VAL A 122 -2.78 -8.24 -5.23
C VAL A 122 -3.65 -7.84 -4.05
N TYR A 123 -4.95 -7.57 -4.31
CA TYR A 123 -5.90 -7.18 -3.29
C TYR A 123 -6.10 -8.26 -2.22
N THR A 124 -6.22 -9.52 -2.62
CA THR A 124 -6.43 -10.66 -1.71
C THR A 124 -5.14 -11.05 -0.96
N ALA A 125 -3.98 -10.95 -1.61
CA ALA A 125 -2.69 -11.30 -1.01
C ALA A 125 -2.21 -10.27 0.03
N ARG A 126 -2.52 -8.98 -0.19
CA ARG A 126 -2.11 -7.86 0.68
C ARG A 126 -2.35 -8.11 2.19
N PRO A 127 -3.57 -8.47 2.66
CA PRO A 127 -3.79 -8.73 4.08
C PRO A 127 -3.04 -9.95 4.61
N ARG A 128 -2.80 -10.97 3.78
CA ARG A 128 -2.06 -12.19 4.17
C ARG A 128 -0.58 -11.91 4.36
N VAL A 129 0.03 -11.23 3.39
CA VAL A 129 1.42 -10.75 3.49
C VAL A 129 1.60 -9.87 4.72
N ARG A 130 0.65 -8.96 4.96
CA ARG A 130 0.67 -8.10 6.14
C ARG A 130 0.62 -8.91 7.44
N SER A 131 -0.25 -9.93 7.51
CA SER A 131 -0.30 -10.84 8.65
C SER A 131 1.01 -11.59 8.82
N PHE A 132 1.58 -12.16 7.76
CA PHE A 132 2.88 -12.84 7.80
C PHE A 132 3.99 -11.94 8.37
N LEU A 133 4.12 -10.72 7.83
CA LEU A 133 5.13 -9.77 8.27
C LEU A 133 4.93 -9.33 9.73
N ASP A 134 3.68 -9.21 10.19
CA ASP A 134 3.40 -8.92 11.60
C ASP A 134 3.93 -10.01 12.52
N HIS A 135 3.85 -11.28 12.12
CA HIS A 135 4.39 -12.38 12.91
C HIS A 135 5.92 -12.48 12.77
N ALA A 136 6.48 -12.21 11.59
CA ALA A 136 7.91 -12.26 11.33
C ALA A 136 8.69 -11.14 12.05
N THR A 137 8.09 -9.95 12.17
CA THR A 137 8.72 -8.76 12.80
C THR A 137 8.40 -8.60 14.29
N ALA A 138 7.57 -9.48 14.86
CA ALA A 138 7.17 -9.47 16.25
C ALA A 138 7.70 -10.72 16.97
N PRO A 139 8.99 -10.77 17.35
CA PRO A 139 9.59 -11.94 17.99
C PRO A 139 9.02 -12.23 19.39
N ALA A 140 8.29 -11.28 20.00
CA ALA A 140 7.69 -11.41 21.33
C ALA A 140 6.15 -11.34 21.31
N SER A 141 5.52 -12.21 22.09
CA SER A 141 4.08 -12.19 22.36
C SER A 141 3.66 -10.81 22.91
N GLY A 142 2.79 -10.09 22.18
CA GLY A 142 2.31 -8.75 22.52
C GLY A 142 2.63 -7.66 21.49
N MET A 143 3.67 -7.83 20.67
CA MET A 143 4.03 -6.86 19.63
C MET A 143 3.04 -6.85 18.46
N VAL A 144 2.43 -8.00 18.13
CA VAL A 144 1.33 -8.08 17.15
C VAL A 144 0.11 -7.27 17.63
N ALA A 145 -0.21 -7.32 18.92
CA ALA A 145 -1.30 -6.52 19.49
C ALA A 145 -0.96 -5.02 19.40
N ALA A 146 0.29 -4.63 19.68
CA ALA A 146 0.74 -3.25 19.53
C ALA A 146 0.65 -2.74 18.08
N GLN A 147 1.06 -3.54 17.09
CA GLN A 147 0.91 -3.18 15.68
C GLN A 147 -0.58 -3.05 15.29
N ARG A 148 -1.45 -3.94 15.77
CA ARG A 148 -2.90 -3.86 15.53
C ARG A 148 -3.50 -2.59 16.14
N ARG A 149 -3.13 -2.23 17.38
CA ARG A 149 -3.54 -0.97 18.03
C ARG A 149 -3.14 0.26 17.21
N ARG A 150 -1.88 0.32 16.77
CA ARG A 150 -1.37 1.44 15.95
C ARG A 150 -2.12 1.61 14.63
N ARG A 151 -2.57 0.51 14.02
CA ARG A 151 -3.39 0.56 12.79
C ARG A 151 -4.80 1.08 13.04
N GLU A 152 -5.42 0.60 14.10
CA GLU A 152 -6.74 1.11 14.51
C GLU A 152 -6.66 2.61 14.78
N LEU A 153 -5.59 3.06 15.44
CA LEU A 153 -5.30 4.47 15.67
C LEU A 153 -5.10 5.25 14.36
N ALA A 154 -4.23 4.76 13.45
CA ALA A 154 -3.99 5.38 12.15
C ALA A 154 -5.26 5.49 11.30
N ARG A 155 -6.10 4.46 11.32
CA ARG A 155 -7.41 4.44 10.67
C ARG A 155 -8.34 5.50 11.26
N THR A 156 -8.50 5.54 12.58
CA THR A 156 -9.33 6.55 13.26
C THR A 156 -8.84 7.97 12.94
N ARG A 157 -7.52 8.19 12.92
CA ARG A 157 -6.94 9.50 12.56
C ARG A 157 -7.32 9.93 11.17
N SER A 158 -7.22 9.01 10.21
CA SER A 158 -7.55 9.27 8.81
C SER A 158 -9.05 9.53 8.64
N GLU A 159 -9.90 8.74 9.30
CA GLU A 159 -11.36 8.94 9.32
C GLU A 159 -11.75 10.30 9.93
N LEU A 160 -11.20 10.66 11.10
CA LEU A 160 -11.46 11.94 11.75
C LEU A 160 -10.96 13.12 10.93
N ALA A 161 -9.75 13.02 10.37
CA ALA A 161 -9.18 14.08 9.54
C ALA A 161 -10.02 14.30 8.28
N ALA A 162 -10.45 13.23 7.62
CA ALA A 162 -11.32 13.33 6.44
C ALA A 162 -12.70 13.92 6.80
N LEU A 163 -13.31 13.51 7.90
CA LEU A 163 -14.63 14.00 8.30
C LEU A 163 -14.62 15.47 8.71
N ARG A 164 -13.57 15.91 9.43
CA ARG A 164 -13.46 17.24 10.01
C ARG A 164 -12.72 18.26 9.13
N GLY A 165 -11.98 17.78 8.12
CA GLY A 165 -11.10 18.63 7.31
C GLY A 165 -9.86 19.13 8.03
N ALA A 166 -9.56 18.63 9.23
CA ALA A 166 -8.40 19.02 10.04
C ALA A 166 -7.85 17.82 10.81
N ALA A 167 -6.53 17.79 11.03
CA ALA A 167 -5.88 16.71 11.75
C ALA A 167 -6.36 16.64 13.22
N PRO A 168 -6.79 15.46 13.72
CA PRO A 168 -7.22 15.32 15.11
C PRO A 168 -6.04 15.41 16.08
N SER A 169 -6.32 15.91 17.28
CA SER A 169 -5.34 15.90 18.38
C SER A 169 -5.00 14.45 18.80
N VAL A 170 -3.91 14.28 19.55
CA VAL A 170 -3.49 12.97 20.09
C VAL A 170 -4.61 12.38 20.95
N GLU A 171 -5.10 13.16 21.92
CA GLU A 171 -6.14 12.77 22.86
C GLU A 171 -7.45 12.41 22.14
N GLU A 172 -7.84 13.20 21.12
CA GLU A 172 -9.01 12.92 20.30
C GLU A 172 -8.89 11.59 19.55
N ALA A 173 -7.74 11.34 18.92
CA ALA A 173 -7.50 10.12 18.17
C ALA A 173 -7.50 8.88 19.07
N VAL A 174 -6.83 8.94 20.23
CA VAL A 174 -6.76 7.83 21.20
C VAL A 174 -8.15 7.54 21.77
N ARG A 175 -8.87 8.56 22.24
CA ARG A 175 -10.23 8.42 22.80
C ARG A 175 -11.19 7.82 21.78
N ALA A 176 -11.29 8.40 20.58
CA ALA A 176 -12.18 7.90 19.55
C ALA A 176 -11.85 6.46 19.13
N THR A 177 -10.56 6.10 19.11
CA THR A 177 -10.14 4.72 18.81
C THR A 177 -10.57 3.74 19.90
N ASN A 178 -10.38 4.10 21.17
CA ASN A 178 -10.77 3.25 22.30
C ASN A 178 -12.30 3.12 22.43
N GLU A 179 -13.06 4.20 22.21
CA GLU A 179 -14.53 4.16 22.15
C GLU A 179 -15.02 3.19 21.06
N ARG A 180 -14.45 3.29 19.85
CA ARG A 180 -14.79 2.39 18.74
C ARG A 180 -14.41 0.94 19.04
N LEU A 181 -13.24 0.70 19.64
CA LEU A 181 -12.81 -0.65 20.01
C LEU A 181 -13.70 -1.24 21.11
N GLY A 182 -14.09 -0.45 22.10
CA GLY A 182 -15.00 -0.86 23.18
C GLY A 182 -16.41 -1.20 22.68
N ALA A 183 -16.89 -0.50 21.65
CA ALA A 183 -18.19 -0.79 21.05
C ALA A 183 -18.23 -2.11 20.26
N HIS A 184 -17.10 -2.53 19.68
CA HIS A 184 -17.05 -3.67 18.75
C HIS A 184 -16.40 -4.93 19.32
N ARG A 185 -15.67 -4.85 20.44
CA ARG A 185 -14.99 -6.00 21.05
C ARG A 185 -15.53 -6.31 22.43
N ALA A 186 -15.69 -7.59 22.72
CA ALA A 186 -16.22 -8.07 24.00
C ALA A 186 -15.33 -7.70 25.20
N ASP A 187 -14.00 -7.68 25.04
CA ASP A 187 -13.06 -7.30 26.10
C ASP A 187 -11.76 -6.74 25.50
N VAL A 188 -11.68 -5.41 25.36
CA VAL A 188 -10.53 -4.70 24.78
C VAL A 188 -9.28 -4.83 25.65
N VAL A 189 -9.45 -4.87 26.99
CA VAL A 189 -8.35 -4.91 27.96
C VAL A 189 -7.67 -6.27 27.92
N ARG A 190 -8.45 -7.35 28.01
CA ARG A 190 -7.91 -8.72 27.98
C ARG A 190 -7.26 -9.08 26.65
N GLN A 191 -7.70 -8.43 25.56
CA GLN A 191 -7.10 -8.59 24.23
C GLN A 191 -5.87 -7.70 24.00
N GLY A 192 -5.46 -6.88 24.98
CA GLY A 192 -4.32 -5.98 24.85
C GLY A 192 -4.54 -4.90 23.78
N MET A 193 -5.78 -4.49 23.54
CA MET A 193 -6.17 -3.57 22.46
C MET A 193 -6.42 -2.13 22.93
N VAL A 194 -6.16 -1.82 24.20
CA VAL A 194 -6.24 -0.45 24.73
C VAL A 194 -5.14 0.39 24.11
N VAL A 195 -5.53 1.37 23.30
CA VAL A 195 -4.62 2.30 22.63
C VAL A 195 -4.21 3.40 23.61
N THR A 196 -2.93 3.76 23.61
CA THR A 196 -2.38 4.83 24.45
C THR A 196 -1.66 5.88 23.61
N GLU A 197 -1.29 7.01 24.22
CA GLU A 197 -0.48 8.05 23.56
C GLU A 197 0.90 7.53 23.11
N ALA A 198 1.43 6.50 23.77
CA ALA A 198 2.68 5.87 23.34
C ALA A 198 2.55 5.21 21.96
N ASP A 199 1.38 4.64 21.65
CA ASP A 199 1.12 4.09 20.30
C ASP A 199 1.08 5.22 19.25
N GLU A 200 0.61 6.43 19.61
CA GLU A 200 0.61 7.61 18.75
C GLU A 200 2.01 8.15 18.48
N LEU A 201 2.88 8.22 19.51
CA LEU A 201 4.26 8.69 19.36
C LEU A 201 5.05 7.82 18.38
N VAL A 202 4.91 6.50 18.51
CA VAL A 202 5.53 5.56 17.57
C VAL A 202 4.94 5.69 16.17
N LEU A 203 3.62 5.91 16.05
CA LEU A 203 2.96 6.11 14.75
C LEU A 203 3.47 7.37 14.03
N ARG A 204 3.77 8.44 14.76
CA ARG A 204 4.34 9.69 14.20
C ARG A 204 5.81 9.57 13.80
N GLY A 205 6.42 8.39 13.98
CA GLY A 205 7.85 8.20 13.73
C GLY A 205 8.74 8.85 14.78
N ALA A 206 8.19 9.24 15.94
CA ALA A 206 8.99 9.65 17.09
C ALA A 206 9.48 8.39 17.81
N LEU A 207 10.42 7.67 17.18
CA LEU A 207 11.25 6.69 17.86
C LEU A 207 12.24 7.43 18.75
N SER A 208 12.66 6.82 19.86
CA SER A 208 13.85 7.30 20.56
C SER A 208 15.07 7.18 19.63
N PHE A 209 16.08 8.04 19.83
CA PHE A 209 17.28 8.07 18.97
C PHE A 209 17.96 6.70 18.87
N ASP A 210 18.00 5.95 19.97
CA ASP A 210 18.59 4.61 20.02
C ASP A 210 17.75 3.57 19.25
N GLU A 211 16.42 3.61 19.35
CA GLU A 211 15.53 2.74 18.57
C GLU A 211 15.51 3.09 17.07
N ALA A 212 15.79 4.35 16.71
CA ALA A 212 15.94 4.78 15.33
C ALA A 212 17.25 4.26 14.70
N LEU A 213 18.32 4.12 15.50
CA LEU A 213 19.60 3.55 15.08
C LEU A 213 19.52 2.02 14.88
N ASP A 214 18.80 1.31 15.76
CA ASP A 214 18.61 -0.15 15.70
C ASP A 214 17.49 -0.58 14.74
N SER A 215 16.65 0.37 14.32
CA SER A 215 15.63 0.15 13.31
C SER A 215 16.29 -0.12 11.95
N ALA A 216 16.39 -1.41 11.59
CA ALA A 216 16.65 -1.87 10.23
C ALA A 216 15.52 -1.51 9.23
N ARG A 217 14.76 -0.43 9.47
CA ARG A 217 14.11 0.33 8.40
C ARG A 217 15.21 1.04 7.64
N THR A 218 16.01 0.26 6.93
CA THR A 218 16.91 0.81 5.95
C THR A 218 16.03 1.57 4.97
N THR A 219 16.17 2.89 4.99
CA THR A 219 16.19 3.68 3.76
C THR A 219 17.39 3.23 2.94
N ASP A 220 17.53 1.90 2.71
CA ASP A 220 18.37 1.40 1.66
C ASP A 220 17.84 2.14 0.46
N ALA A 221 18.71 2.99 -0.08
CA ALA A 221 18.50 3.67 -1.32
C ALA A 221 18.18 2.57 -2.35
N HIS A 222 16.91 2.20 -2.44
CA HIS A 222 16.42 1.36 -3.51
C HIS A 222 16.72 2.21 -4.73
N ALA A 223 17.70 1.78 -5.52
CA ALA A 223 18.22 2.53 -6.65
C ALA A 223 17.13 2.91 -7.67
N ASP A 224 15.94 2.30 -7.54
CA ASP A 224 14.78 2.45 -8.40
C ASP A 224 13.60 3.19 -7.72
N CYS A 225 13.81 3.82 -6.55
CA CYS A 225 12.79 4.66 -5.93
C CYS A 225 12.63 5.97 -6.72
N VAL A 226 11.49 6.09 -7.40
CA VAL A 226 11.12 7.31 -8.12
C VAL A 226 10.81 8.48 -7.16
N LEU A 227 10.38 8.17 -5.93
CA LEU A 227 10.19 9.15 -4.85
C LEU A 227 10.86 8.64 -3.56
N HIS A 228 11.54 9.52 -2.86
CA HIS A 228 12.09 9.25 -1.54
C HIS A 228 10.97 9.25 -0.48
N ALA A 229 11.15 8.48 0.59
CA ALA A 229 10.14 8.33 1.66
C ALA A 229 9.71 9.66 2.31
N VAL A 230 10.57 10.69 2.28
CA VAL A 230 10.25 12.03 2.80
C VAL A 230 9.43 12.89 1.83
N GLU A 231 9.42 12.54 0.54
CA GLU A 231 8.70 13.27 -0.51
C GLU A 231 7.25 12.79 -0.62
N VAL A 232 7.00 11.51 -0.30
CA VAL A 232 5.67 10.88 -0.37
C VAL A 232 4.61 11.67 0.43
N PRO A 233 4.83 12.10 1.70
CA PRO A 233 3.85 12.89 2.43
C PRO A 233 3.56 14.27 1.82
N ALA A 234 4.53 14.88 1.12
CA ALA A 234 4.33 16.14 0.42
C ALA A 234 3.47 15.95 -0.82
N LEU A 235 3.76 14.91 -1.62
CA LEU A 235 2.95 14.56 -2.79
C LEU A 235 1.51 14.23 -2.40
N VAL A 236 1.31 13.37 -1.39
CA VAL A 236 -0.03 12.98 -0.93
C VAL A 236 -0.84 14.21 -0.51
N ARG A 237 -0.24 15.14 0.26
CA ARG A 237 -0.90 16.39 0.63
C ARG A 237 -1.27 17.23 -0.59
N SER A 238 -0.34 17.41 -1.53
CA SER A 238 -0.59 18.17 -2.75
C SER A 238 -1.78 17.62 -3.55
N VAL A 239 -1.88 16.29 -3.69
CA VAL A 239 -3.00 15.66 -4.40
C VAL A 239 -4.32 15.84 -3.65
N VAL A 240 -4.30 15.68 -2.32
CA VAL A 240 -5.49 15.88 -1.47
C VAL A 240 -5.97 17.33 -1.54
N ASP A 241 -5.06 18.30 -1.47
CA ASP A 241 -5.35 19.73 -1.54
C ASP A 241 -5.92 20.11 -2.91
N ALA A 242 -5.33 19.61 -4.01
CA ALA A 242 -5.84 19.81 -5.36
C ALA A 242 -7.24 19.19 -5.54
N ALA A 243 -7.44 17.97 -5.04
CA ALA A 243 -8.75 17.31 -5.06
C ALA A 243 -9.80 18.09 -4.25
N HIS A 244 -9.40 18.64 -3.10
CA HIS A 244 -10.27 19.46 -2.24
C HIS A 244 -10.63 20.80 -2.88
N ALA A 245 -9.69 21.42 -3.61
CA ALA A 245 -9.92 22.66 -4.34
C ALA A 245 -10.93 22.48 -5.50
N GLU A 246 -10.94 21.32 -6.16
CA GLU A 246 -11.95 21.03 -7.18
C GLU A 246 -13.33 20.69 -6.57
N ASP A 247 -13.35 19.86 -5.52
CA ASP A 247 -14.57 19.46 -4.82
C ASP A 247 -14.25 19.02 -3.37
N PRO A 248 -14.84 19.64 -2.33
CA PRO A 248 -14.60 19.26 -0.95
C PRO A 248 -14.88 17.77 -0.64
N ALA A 249 -15.88 17.16 -1.28
CA ALA A 249 -16.16 15.73 -1.13
C ALA A 249 -15.06 14.87 -1.77
N ARG A 250 -14.52 15.30 -2.92
CA ARG A 250 -13.39 14.63 -3.59
C ARG A 250 -12.12 14.71 -2.75
N GLY A 251 -11.82 15.86 -2.14
CA GLY A 251 -10.70 15.99 -1.22
C GLY A 251 -10.77 15.02 -0.03
N ARG A 252 -11.97 14.84 0.55
CA ARG A 252 -12.20 13.86 1.63
C ARG A 252 -12.04 12.41 1.16
N VAL A 253 -12.51 12.10 -0.05
CA VAL A 253 -12.28 10.79 -0.69
C VAL A 253 -10.77 10.56 -0.91
N ALA A 254 -10.05 11.55 -1.44
CA ALA A 254 -8.62 11.49 -1.69
C ALA A 254 -7.83 11.21 -0.41
N ALA A 255 -8.17 11.90 0.69
CA ALA A 255 -7.54 11.74 1.98
C ALA A 255 -7.64 10.29 2.50
N LEU A 256 -8.84 9.68 2.42
CA LEU A 256 -9.05 8.29 2.84
C LEU A 256 -8.43 7.26 1.90
N TRP A 257 -8.50 7.51 0.59
CA TRP A 257 -7.98 6.59 -0.40
C TRP A 257 -6.44 6.52 -0.35
N MET A 258 -5.77 7.67 -0.22
CA MET A 258 -4.32 7.72 -0.14
C MET A 258 -3.77 7.32 1.24
N SER A 259 -4.55 7.50 2.32
CA SER A 259 -4.14 7.00 3.65
C SER A 259 -4.08 5.47 3.70
N GLU A 260 -4.87 4.77 2.89
CA GLU A 260 -4.80 3.31 2.75
C GLU A 260 -3.49 2.89 2.10
N ALA A 261 -3.12 3.56 1.00
CA ALA A 261 -1.94 3.24 0.21
C ALA A 261 -0.62 3.55 0.93
N TYR A 262 -0.56 4.62 1.73
CA TYR A 262 0.71 5.13 2.29
C TYR A 262 0.73 5.28 3.82
N GLY A 263 -0.42 5.44 4.46
CA GLY A 263 -0.52 5.71 5.90
C GLY A 263 -0.93 4.49 6.75
N GLY A 264 -1.25 3.37 6.11
CA GLY A 264 -1.81 2.19 6.78
C GLY A 264 -3.22 2.40 7.37
N GLY A 265 -3.83 3.57 7.13
CA GLY A 265 -5.19 3.94 7.52
C GLY A 265 -6.15 3.58 6.39
N GLY A 266 -6.62 2.34 6.40
CA GLY A 266 -7.53 1.81 5.39
C GLY A 266 -8.54 0.84 6.00
N PRO A 267 -9.41 0.24 5.17
CA PRO A 267 -10.39 -0.73 5.65
C PRO A 267 -9.70 -1.96 6.26
N LEU A 268 -10.41 -2.67 7.14
CA LEU A 268 -9.94 -3.94 7.68
C LEU A 268 -9.72 -4.97 6.55
N PRO A 269 -8.84 -5.96 6.74
CA PRO A 269 -8.68 -7.09 5.81
C PRO A 269 -10.01 -7.66 5.34
N GLY A 270 -10.20 -7.75 4.01
CA GLY A 270 -11.41 -8.31 3.39
C GLY A 270 -12.54 -7.32 3.10
N HIS A 271 -12.40 -6.04 3.48
CA HIS A 271 -13.40 -5.01 3.19
C HIS A 271 -13.04 -4.17 1.95
N ASP A 272 -14.00 -4.02 1.03
CA ASP A 272 -13.87 -3.22 -0.19
C ASP A 272 -13.62 -1.73 0.14
N THR A 273 -12.50 -1.18 -0.36
CA THR A 273 -12.08 0.21 -0.13
C THR A 273 -13.10 1.24 -0.59
N VAL A 274 -13.77 1.01 -1.72
CA VAL A 274 -14.81 1.90 -2.23
C VAL A 274 -16.01 1.87 -1.29
N VAL A 275 -16.42 0.69 -0.83
CA VAL A 275 -17.54 0.53 0.12
C VAL A 275 -17.21 1.17 1.46
N TRP A 276 -15.98 1.03 1.97
CA TRP A 276 -15.56 1.67 3.20
C TRP A 276 -15.59 3.19 3.08
N ILE A 277 -14.98 3.78 2.04
CA ILE A 277 -15.00 5.24 1.82
C ILE A 277 -16.44 5.75 1.67
N ALA A 278 -17.26 5.05 0.87
CA ALA A 278 -18.67 5.38 0.66
C ALA A 278 -19.45 5.42 1.99
N ARG A 279 -19.27 4.43 2.86
CA ARG A 279 -19.91 4.37 4.17
C ARG A 279 -19.39 5.44 5.12
N THR A 280 -18.08 5.63 5.18
CA THR A 280 -17.44 6.62 6.06
C THR A 280 -17.89 8.04 5.73
N LEU A 281 -18.02 8.38 4.45
CA LEU A 281 -18.39 9.73 4.00
C LEU A 281 -19.88 9.89 3.70
N GLY A 282 -20.68 8.84 3.83
CA GLY A 282 -22.12 8.86 3.47
C GLY A 282 -22.38 9.10 1.98
N LEU A 283 -21.47 8.66 1.11
CA LEU A 283 -21.56 8.86 -0.34
C LEU A 283 -22.11 7.63 -1.06
N PRO A 284 -22.86 7.79 -2.18
CA PRO A 284 -23.20 6.68 -3.05
C PRO A 284 -21.95 6.01 -3.64
N ARG A 285 -21.98 4.68 -3.82
CA ARG A 285 -20.85 3.90 -4.36
C ARG A 285 -20.39 4.43 -5.73
N HIS A 286 -21.31 4.72 -6.64
CA HIS A 286 -20.98 5.21 -7.99
C HIS A 286 -20.27 6.57 -7.95
N ARG A 287 -20.67 7.49 -7.06
CA ARG A 287 -19.97 8.76 -6.87
C ARG A 287 -18.59 8.57 -6.26
N THR A 288 -18.47 7.64 -5.32
CA THR A 288 -17.18 7.32 -4.70
C THR A 288 -16.17 6.82 -5.75
N VAL A 289 -16.60 5.94 -6.66
CA VAL A 289 -15.78 5.50 -7.80
C VAL A 289 -15.35 6.68 -8.66
N ALA A 290 -16.30 7.54 -9.08
CA ALA A 290 -15.98 8.71 -9.89
C ALA A 290 -15.00 9.68 -9.22
N HIS A 291 -15.10 9.88 -7.90
CA HIS A 291 -14.12 10.68 -7.15
C HIS A 291 -12.74 10.00 -7.13
N ILE A 292 -12.66 8.68 -6.91
CA ILE A 292 -11.40 7.93 -6.92
C ILE A 292 -10.72 8.03 -8.29
N ASP A 293 -11.48 7.87 -9.38
CA ASP A 293 -10.92 7.96 -10.73
C ASP A 293 -10.36 9.36 -11.02
N ARG A 294 -11.08 10.42 -10.65
CA ARG A 294 -10.55 11.79 -10.76
C ARG A 294 -9.33 12.04 -9.87
N VAL A 295 -9.28 11.45 -8.68
CA VAL A 295 -8.10 11.54 -7.79
C VAL A 295 -6.89 10.84 -8.41
N ARG A 296 -7.08 9.72 -9.13
CA ARG A 296 -6.00 9.06 -9.87
C ARG A 296 -5.45 9.94 -10.97
N GLU A 297 -6.31 10.62 -11.73
CA GLU A 297 -5.89 11.59 -12.75
C GLU A 297 -5.07 12.72 -12.15
N LEU A 298 -5.52 13.29 -11.03
CA LEU A 298 -4.78 14.33 -10.31
C LEU A 298 -3.43 13.81 -9.80
N ALA A 299 -3.39 12.61 -9.22
CA ALA A 299 -2.15 12.00 -8.75
C ALA A 299 -1.16 11.78 -9.91
N ALA A 300 -1.63 11.29 -11.05
CA ALA A 300 -0.82 11.10 -12.24
C ALA A 300 -0.30 12.44 -12.77
N GLN A 301 -1.13 13.50 -12.76
CA GLN A 301 -0.69 14.85 -13.13
C GLN A 301 0.42 15.36 -12.21
N HIS A 302 0.22 15.29 -10.89
CA HIS A 302 1.21 15.74 -9.93
C HIS A 302 2.54 14.97 -10.03
N LEU A 303 2.47 13.67 -10.32
CA LEU A 303 3.66 12.86 -10.60
C LEU A 303 4.39 13.35 -11.86
N ARG A 304 3.67 13.64 -12.95
CA ARG A 304 4.26 14.22 -14.16
C ARG A 304 4.89 15.59 -13.91
N ASP A 305 4.25 16.44 -13.11
CA ASP A 305 4.74 17.78 -12.80
C ASP A 305 6.09 17.75 -12.05
N VAL A 306 6.34 16.70 -11.26
CA VAL A 306 7.63 16.49 -10.59
C VAL A 306 8.62 15.68 -11.44
N GLY A 307 8.33 15.49 -12.73
CA GLY A 307 9.21 14.82 -13.69
C GLY A 307 9.10 13.30 -13.73
N ILE A 308 8.06 12.73 -13.13
CA ILE A 308 7.83 11.28 -13.11
C ILE A 308 6.87 10.90 -14.24
N VAL A 309 7.41 10.28 -15.29
CA VAL A 309 6.62 9.77 -16.41
C VAL A 309 6.04 8.41 -16.02
N LEU A 310 4.72 8.31 -16.02
CA LEU A 310 3.98 7.09 -15.74
C LEU A 310 3.58 6.43 -17.07
N ASP A 311 4.49 5.74 -17.74
CA ASP A 311 4.18 5.06 -19.02
C ASP A 311 3.22 3.86 -18.88
N ALA A 312 2.63 3.64 -17.69
CA ALA A 312 1.80 2.47 -17.39
C ALA A 312 0.38 2.79 -16.89
N VAL A 313 -0.11 4.04 -17.00
CA VAL A 313 -1.46 4.41 -16.49
C VAL A 313 -2.49 4.64 -17.62
N ASP A 314 -2.06 4.74 -18.88
CA ASP A 314 -2.95 5.04 -20.02
C ASP A 314 -3.56 3.83 -20.74
N SER A 315 -3.49 2.63 -20.15
CA SER A 315 -4.14 1.42 -20.70
C SER A 315 -5.36 1.01 -19.87
N VAL A 316 -6.49 1.68 -20.11
CA VAL A 316 -7.84 1.34 -19.56
C VAL A 316 -8.53 0.30 -20.42
#